data_AF-A0A3B1AAE8-F1
#
_entry.id   AF-A0A3B1AAE8-F1
#
_cell.length_a   1.000
_cell.length_b   1.000
_cell.length_c   1.000
_cell.angle_alpha   90.00
_cell.angle_beta   90.00
_cell.angle_gamma   90.00
#
_symmetry.space_group_name_H-M   'P 1'
#
loop_
_entity.id
_entity.type
_entity.pdbx_description
1 polymer ?
#
loop_
_entity_poly.entity_id
_entity_poly.type
_entity_poly.pdbx_seq_one_letter_code
_entity_poly.pdbx_strand_id
1 'polypeptide(L)' 'MHENEMVNLKQWLEVLRLEHRDLDDVIGHMAHERSQNQLLLCRMKKRKLAIKDQISQLESRLIPDLDA' A
#
# COMPACT_ATOMS: atom_id res chain seq x y z
N MET A 1 0.99 -23.80 -14.74
CA MET A 1 1.27 -23.41 -13.34
C MET A 1 1.66 -21.94 -13.20
N HIS A 2 2.44 -21.35 -14.13
CA HIS A 2 2.84 -19.93 -14.06
C HIS A 2 1.69 -18.89 -14.11
N GLU A 3 0.63 -19.18 -14.86
CA GLU A 3 -0.50 -18.25 -15.01
C GLU A 3 -1.26 -18.03 -13.71
N ASN A 4 -1.38 -19.08 -12.88
CA ASN A 4 -2.02 -18.98 -11.57
C ASN A 4 -1.20 -18.11 -10.61
N GLU A 5 0.13 -18.15 -10.68
CA GLU A 5 1.00 -17.34 -9.84
C GLU A 5 0.89 -15.84 -10.18
N MET A 6 0.77 -15.51 -11.47
CA MET A 6 0.53 -14.13 -11.91
C MET A 6 -0.84 -13.59 -11.49
N VAL A 7 -1.89 -14.42 -11.53
CA VAL A 7 -3.23 -14.06 -11.04
C VAL A 7 -3.21 -13.80 -9.53
N ASN A 8 -2.54 -14.65 -8.75
CA ASN A 8 -2.40 -14.47 -7.30
C ASN A 8 -1.64 -13.18 -6.96
N LEU A 9 -0.54 -12.88 -7.67
CA LEU A 9 0.22 -11.64 -7.44
C LEU A 9 -0.61 -10.38 -7.75
N LYS A 10 -1.39 -10.40 -8.85
CA LYS A 10 -2.31 -9.29 -9.19
C LYS A 10 -3.39 -9.09 -8.13
N GLN A 11 -4.00 -10.17 -7.64
CA GLN A 11 -4.99 -10.10 -6.57
C GLN A 11 -4.38 -9.54 -5.29
N TRP A 12 -3.17 -9.98 -4.92
CA TRP A 12 -2.49 -9.50 -3.73
C TRP A 12 -2.12 -8.01 -3.83
N LEU A 13 -1.70 -7.57 -5.01
CA LEU A 13 -1.44 -6.16 -5.31
C LEU A 13 -2.72 -5.31 -5.20
N GLU A 14 -3.85 -5.82 -5.66
CA GLU A 14 -5.14 -5.13 -5.54
C GLU A 14 -5.58 -4.99 -4.08
N VAL A 15 -5.39 -6.04 -3.26
CA VAL A 15 -5.63 -5.99 -1.81
C VAL A 15 -4.76 -4.94 -1.13
N LEU A 16 -3.46 -4.89 -1.45
CA LEU A 16 -2.55 -3.89 -0.88
C LEU A 16 -2.92 -2.47 -1.31
N ARG A 17 -3.34 -2.27 -2.56
CA ARG A 17 -3.84 -0.97 -3.05
C ARG A 17 -5.10 -0.54 -2.32
N LEU A 18 -6.02 -1.46 -2.03
CA LEU A 18 -7.20 -1.20 -1.23
C LEU A 18 -6.81 -0.78 0.19
N GLU A 19 -5.96 -1.56 0.87
CA GLU A 19 -5.51 -1.26 2.24
C GLU A 19 -4.74 0.07 2.31
N HIS A 20 -3.93 0.39 1.28
CA HIS A 20 -3.26 1.68 1.17
C HIS A 20 -4.25 2.84 1.07
N ARG A 21 -5.32 2.68 0.29
CA ARG A 21 -6.37 3.70 0.14
C ARG A 21 -7.13 3.90 1.45
N ASP A 22 -7.55 2.82 2.10
CA ASP A 22 -8.24 2.88 3.39
C ASP A 22 -7.37 3.57 4.45
N LEU A 23 -6.07 3.26 4.49
CA LEU A 23 -5.13 3.94 5.39
C LEU A 23 -5.00 5.43 5.06
N ASP A 24 -5.07 5.82 3.79
CA ASP A 24 -5.01 7.23 3.41
C ASP A 24 -6.24 8.00 3.87
N ASP A 25 -7.43 7.43 3.66
CA ASP A 25 -8.69 8.01 4.12
C ASP A 25 -8.68 8.15 5.66
N VAL A 26 -8.28 7.10 6.37
CA VAL A 26 -8.14 7.11 7.84
C VAL A 26 -7.13 8.16 8.32
N ILE A 27 -5.97 8.29 7.65
CA ILE A 27 -4.97 9.33 7.96
C ILE A 27 -5.54 10.73 7.69
N GLY A 28 -6.28 10.92 6.60
CA GLY A 28 -6.92 12.19 6.25
C GLY A 28 -7.94 12.62 7.29
N HIS A 29 -8.81 11.70 7.71
CA HIS A 29 -9.77 11.93 8.79
C HIS A 29 -9.07 12.25 10.13
N MET A 30 -8.07 11.46 10.53
CA MET A 30 -7.31 11.72 11.76
C MET A 30 -6.48 13.01 11.71
N ALA A 31 -6.00 13.42 10.53
CA ALA A 31 -5.26 14.67 10.38
C ALA A 31 -6.17 15.90 10.58
N HIS A 32 -7.46 15.76 10.31
CA HIS A 32 -8.45 16.82 10.52
C HIS A 32 -8.85 16.95 12.01
N GLU A 33 -8.83 15.85 12.76
CA GLU A 33 -8.99 15.86 14.21
C GLU A 33 -7.74 16.44 14.91
N ARG A 34 -7.71 17.76 15.06
CA ARG A 34 -6.55 18.56 15.51
C ARG A 34 -5.87 18.15 16.83
N SER A 35 -6.40 17.23 17.64
CA SER A 35 -6.10 17.31 19.07
C SER A 35 -5.30 16.21 19.75
N GLN A 36 -5.18 14.94 19.33
CA GLN A 36 -4.68 13.95 20.33
C GLN A 36 -3.66 12.89 19.92
N ASN A 37 -3.37 12.62 18.64
CA ASN A 37 -2.56 11.44 18.33
C ASN A 37 -1.54 11.62 17.19
N GLN A 38 -0.67 12.65 17.28
CA GLN A 38 0.47 12.80 16.35
C GLN A 38 1.34 11.53 16.26
N LEU A 39 1.52 10.81 17.37
CA LEU A 39 2.25 9.53 17.38
C LEU A 39 1.56 8.46 16.55
N LEU A 40 0.23 8.33 16.66
CA LEU A 40 -0.57 7.40 15.86
C LEU A 40 -0.52 7.79 14.39
N LEU A 41 -0.65 9.08 14.08
CA LEU A 41 -0.56 9.61 12.72
C LEU A 41 0.81 9.28 12.09
N CYS A 42 1.91 9.46 12.83
CA CYS A 42 3.25 9.08 12.39
C CYS A 42 3.37 7.56 12.16
N ARG A 43 2.80 6.73 13.04
CA ARG A 43 2.78 5.26 12.86
C ARG A 43 1.98 4.85 11.62
N MET A 44 0.82 5.46 11.40
CA MET A 44 -0.04 5.19 10.24
C MET A 44 0.62 5.63 8.94
N LYS A 45 1.27 6.81 8.91
CA LYS A 45 2.06 7.25 7.76
C LYS A 45 3.23 6.30 7.46
N LYS A 46 3.92 5.80 8.50
CA LYS A 46 4.98 4.79 8.34
C LYS A 46 4.43 3.48 7.78
N ARG A 47 3.25 3.03 8.24
CA ARG A 47 2.58 1.85 7.72
C ARG A 47 2.14 2.04 6.26
N LYS A 48 1.58 3.20 5.92
CA LYS A 48 1.24 3.58 4.55
C LYS A 48 2.47 3.54 3.63
N LEU A 49 3.60 4.07 4.09
CA LEU A 49 4.86 4.01 3.35
C LEU A 49 5.33 2.57 3.13
N ALA A 50 5.29 1.72 4.15
CA ALA A 50 5.65 0.31 4.02
C ALA A 50 4.76 -0.44 3.01
N ILE A 51 3.44 -0.18 3.01
CA ILE A 51 2.53 -0.79 2.04
C ILE A 51 2.82 -0.27 0.63
N LYS A 52 3.11 1.03 0.47
CA LYS A 52 3.55 1.58 -0.82
C LYS A 52 4.82 0.91 -1.31
N ASP A 53 5.82 0.72 -0.45
CA ASP A 53 7.07 0.03 -0.81
C ASP A 53 6.81 -1.44 -1.20
N GLN A 54 5.90 -2.13 -0.51
CA GLN A 54 5.48 -3.49 -0.86
C GLN A 54 4.75 -3.54 -2.22
N ILE A 55 3.87 -2.58 -2.49
CA ILE A 55 3.21 -2.43 -3.80
C ILE A 55 4.28 -2.23 -4.88
N SER A 56 5.22 -1.31 -4.69
CA SER A 56 6.28 -1.06 -5.68
C SER A 56 7.17 -2.28 -5.90
N GLN A 57 7.53 -3.03 -4.84
CA GLN A 57 8.30 -4.27 -4.98
C GLN A 57 7.52 -5.36 -5.74
N LEU A 58 6.23 -5.51 -5.48
CA LEU A 58 5.37 -6.44 -6.23
C LEU A 58 5.19 -6.00 -7.67
N GLU A 59 4.99 -4.71 -7.90
CA GLU A 59 4.90 -4.11 -9.23
C GLU A 59 6.19 -4.39 -9.99
N SER A 60 7.37 -4.13 -9.43
CA SER A 60 8.65 -4.46 -10.07
C SER A 60 8.81 -5.96 -10.34
N ARG A 61 8.26 -6.83 -9.49
CA ARG A 61 8.31 -8.29 -9.69
C ARG A 61 7.30 -8.79 -10.73
N LEU A 62 6.16 -8.13 -10.86
CA LEU A 62 5.12 -8.43 -11.84
C LEU A 62 5.40 -7.77 -13.20
N ILE A 63 6.14 -6.65 -13.17
CA ILE A 63 6.53 -5.82 -14.30
C ILE A 63 8.07 -5.82 -14.43
N PRO A 64 8.74 -6.95 -14.69
CA PRO A 64 10.16 -6.94 -15.06
C PRO A 64 10.40 -6.37 -16.48
N ASP A 65 9.39 -5.82 -17.18
CA ASP A 65 9.42 -5.52 -18.62
C ASP A 65 9.28 -4.01 -18.98
N LEU A 66 9.19 -3.08 -18.02
CA LEU A 66 8.96 -1.63 -18.32
C LEU A 66 10.07 -0.67 -17.91
N ASP A 67 11.18 -1.14 -17.34
CA ASP A 67 12.40 -0.34 -17.12
C ASP A 67 13.58 -0.94 -17.89
N ALA A 68 13.51 -0.82 -19.23
CA ALA A 68 14.64 -0.90 -20.17
C ALA A 68 14.73 0.40 -20.96
#